data_AF-A0A7Y8JDP6-F1
#
_entry.id   AF-A0A7Y8JDP6-F1
#
_cell.length_a   1.000
_cell.length_b   1.000
_cell.length_c   1.000
_cell.angle_alpha   90.00
_cell.angle_beta   90.00
_cell.angle_gamma   90.00
#
_symmetry.space_group_name_H-M   'P 1'
#
loop_
_entity.id
_entity.type
_entity.pdbx_description
1 polymer ?
#
loop_
_entity_poly.entity_id
_entity_poly.type
_entity_poly.pdbx_seq_one_letter_code
_entity_poly.pdbx_strand_id
1 'polypeptide(L)'
;DIDAAIEICLARHAPACVSVSEPPKSPYWMYTLTPAGHMHPLLAMEGVPTRRQALPAVYALNGAVYVARVAWFEQSRSFLTEETVAYQMPAARSVDIDTELDFRVAELALQLPA
;
A
#
# COMPACT_ATOMS: atom_id res chain seq x y z
N ASP A 1 -14.58 -1.33 4.14
CA ASP A 1 -13.23 -0.73 4.20
C ASP A 1 -13.22 0.64 4.86
N ILE A 2 -14.08 1.57 4.43
CA ILE A 2 -14.21 2.91 5.04
C ILE A 2 -14.44 2.84 6.55
N ASP A 3 -15.48 2.13 6.99
CA ASP A 3 -15.81 2.02 8.42
C ASP A 3 -14.65 1.42 9.23
N ALA A 4 -14.02 0.35 8.71
CA ALA A 4 -12.88 -0.29 9.35
C ALA A 4 -11.67 0.65 9.49
N ALA A 5 -11.39 1.49 8.50
CA ALA A 5 -10.32 2.50 8.59
C ALA A 5 -10.64 3.57 9.63
N ILE A 6 -11.89 4.02 9.72
CA ILE A 6 -12.37 4.96 10.73
C ILE A 6 -12.23 4.33 12.13
N GLU A 7 -12.70 3.09 12.30
CA GLU A 7 -12.63 2.35 13.56
C GLU A 7 -11.18 2.18 14.03
N ILE A 8 -10.24 1.84 13.14
CA ILE A 8 -8.81 1.75 13.46
C ILE A 8 -8.26 3.10 13.93
N CYS A 9 -8.60 4.19 13.22
CA CYS A 9 -8.17 5.53 13.57
C CYS A 9 -8.65 5.93 14.98
N LEU A 10 -9.92 5.62 15.30
CA LEU A 10 -10.51 5.89 16.60
C LEU A 10 -9.92 5.00 17.70
N ALA A 11 -9.89 3.68 17.50
CA ALA A 11 -9.43 2.71 18.50
C ALA A 11 -7.96 2.92 18.88
N ARG A 12 -7.10 3.25 17.90
CA ARG A 12 -5.68 3.53 18.13
C ARG A 12 -5.40 4.96 18.58
N HIS A 13 -6.42 5.79 18.71
CA HIS A 13 -6.28 7.22 19.02
C HIS A 13 -5.32 7.93 18.04
N ALA A 14 -5.21 7.41 16.81
CA ALA A 14 -4.32 7.95 15.80
C ALA A 14 -4.92 9.23 15.19
N PRO A 15 -4.07 10.17 14.74
CA PRO A 15 -4.55 11.35 14.02
C PRO A 15 -4.96 11.04 12.59
N ALA A 16 -4.42 9.99 11.97
CA ALA A 16 -4.74 9.57 10.62
C ALA A 16 -4.66 8.05 10.44
N CYS A 17 -5.49 7.52 9.54
CA CYS A 17 -5.43 6.15 9.05
C CYS A 17 -5.51 6.12 7.53
N VAL A 18 -4.65 5.34 6.88
CA VAL A 18 -4.63 5.17 5.42
C VAL A 18 -4.73 3.70 5.04
N SER A 19 -5.39 3.41 3.93
CA SER A 19 -5.46 2.05 3.42
C SER A 19 -4.20 1.63 2.68
N VAL A 20 -3.76 0.41 2.95
CA VAL A 20 -2.60 -0.22 2.33
C VAL A 20 -2.96 -1.62 1.87
N SER A 21 -2.19 -2.17 0.94
CA SER A 21 -2.27 -3.58 0.55
C SER A 21 -0.88 -4.16 0.34
N GLU A 22 -0.77 -5.49 0.36
CA GLU A 22 0.48 -6.13 -0.03
C GLU A 22 0.76 -5.88 -1.52
N PRO A 23 1.95 -5.36 -1.88
CA PRO A 23 2.23 -5.07 -3.27
C PRO A 23 2.38 -6.37 -4.09
N PRO A 24 2.00 -6.37 -5.38
CA PRO A 24 2.18 -7.54 -6.26
C PRO A 24 3.63 -8.03 -6.33
N LYS A 25 4.59 -7.12 -6.21
CA LYS A 25 6.04 -7.39 -6.13
C LYS A 25 6.62 -6.70 -4.91
N SER A 26 7.49 -7.38 -4.19
CA SER A 26 8.17 -6.81 -3.03
C SER A 26 9.25 -5.80 -3.48
N PRO A 27 9.40 -4.64 -2.81
CA PRO A 27 10.45 -3.67 -3.11
C PRO A 27 11.87 -4.24 -2.91
N TYR A 28 12.02 -5.30 -2.11
CA TYR A 28 13.27 -6.04 -1.98
C TYR A 28 13.71 -6.77 -3.26
N TRP A 29 12.81 -6.92 -4.23
CA TRP A 29 13.08 -7.44 -5.57
C TRP A 29 12.91 -6.38 -6.68
N MET A 30 12.92 -5.10 -6.29
CA MET A 30 12.91 -3.99 -7.25
C MET A 30 14.34 -3.49 -7.43
N TYR A 31 14.64 -3.05 -8.65
CA TYR A 31 15.97 -2.58 -9.05
C TYR A 31 15.84 -1.27 -9.82
N THR A 32 16.79 -0.37 -9.61
CA THR A 32 17.03 0.76 -10.51
C THR A 32 17.98 0.34 -11.63
N LEU A 33 17.93 1.05 -12.75
CA LEU A 33 18.81 0.80 -13.89
C LEU A 33 19.74 2.00 -14.08
N THR A 34 21.04 1.73 -14.29
CA THR A 34 21.94 2.76 -14.80
C THR A 34 21.63 3.07 -16.26
N PRO A 35 22.14 4.19 -16.83
CA PRO A 35 22.01 4.46 -18.26
C PRO A 35 22.56 3.34 -19.18
N ALA A 36 23.49 2.53 -18.68
CA ALA A 36 24.04 1.37 -19.39
C ALA A 36 23.23 0.07 -19.18
N GLY A 37 22.13 0.12 -18.42
CA GLY A 37 21.25 -1.02 -18.16
C GLY A 37 21.67 -1.94 -17.00
N HIS A 38 22.66 -1.55 -16.20
CA HIS A 38 23.06 -2.34 -15.03
C HIS A 38 22.06 -2.18 -13.90
N MET A 39 21.66 -3.31 -13.30
CA MET A 39 20.69 -3.36 -12.21
C MET A 39 21.36 -3.06 -10.86
N HIS A 40 20.75 -2.17 -10.08
CA HIS A 40 21.11 -1.91 -8.69
C HIS A 40 19.89 -2.13 -7.80
N PRO A 41 20.00 -2.91 -6.70
CA PRO A 41 18.85 -3.18 -5.85
C PRO A 41 18.31 -1.88 -5.24
N LEU A 42 16.98 -1.74 -5.20
CA LEU A 42 16.33 -0.57 -4.61
C LEU A 42 16.55 -0.52 -3.09
N LEU A 43 16.48 -1.68 -2.43
CA LEU A 43 16.73 -1.84 -1.00
C LEU A 43 17.94 -2.75 -0.77
N ALA A 44 18.82 -2.36 0.14
CA ALA A 44 19.94 -3.19 0.56
C ALA A 44 19.44 -4.41 1.35
N MET A 45 20.04 -5.57 1.09
CA MET A 45 19.79 -6.80 1.84
C MET A 45 21.09 -7.55 2.09
N GLU A 46 21.20 -8.17 3.25
CA GLU A 46 22.25 -9.14 3.53
C GLU A 46 21.94 -10.45 2.79
N GLY A 47 22.58 -10.62 1.64
CA GLY A 47 22.38 -11.77 0.76
C GLY A 47 21.20 -11.63 -0.21
N VAL A 48 21.14 -12.54 -1.19
CA VAL A 48 20.02 -12.60 -2.13
C VAL A 48 18.91 -13.46 -1.51
N PRO A 49 17.75 -12.88 -1.16
CA PRO A 49 16.63 -13.65 -0.63
C PRO A 49 16.18 -14.69 -1.65
N THR A 50 16.28 -15.97 -1.28
CA THR A 50 15.95 -17.09 -2.18
C THR A 50 14.45 -17.32 -2.33
N ARG A 51 13.62 -16.75 -1.43
CA ARG A 51 12.18 -17.00 -1.38
C ARG A 51 11.40 -15.74 -0.97
N ARG A 52 10.28 -15.49 -1.65
CA ARG A 52 9.39 -14.35 -1.35
C ARG A 52 8.87 -14.39 0.09
N GLN A 53 8.53 -15.59 0.58
CA GLN A 53 7.93 -15.75 1.91
C GLN A 53 8.91 -15.48 3.06
N ALA A 54 10.21 -15.42 2.76
CA ALA A 54 11.25 -15.09 3.74
C ALA A 54 11.58 -13.59 3.77
N LEU A 55 10.98 -12.79 2.88
CA LEU A 55 11.18 -11.35 2.86
C LEU A 55 10.40 -10.68 4.00
N PRO A 56 10.87 -9.53 4.50
CA PRO A 56 10.07 -8.70 5.39
C PRO A 56 8.73 -8.35 4.74
N ALA A 57 7.67 -8.39 5.54
CA ALA A 57 6.36 -7.94 5.12
C ALA A 57 6.40 -6.44 4.82
N VAL A 58 5.81 -6.06 3.69
CA VAL A 58 5.80 -4.69 3.18
C VAL A 58 4.42 -4.39 2.63
N TYR A 59 4.05 -3.13 2.68
CA TYR A 59 2.75 -2.65 2.25
C TYR A 59 2.91 -1.40 1.40
N ALA A 60 2.06 -1.27 0.38
CA ALA A 60 1.96 -0.08 -0.44
C ALA A 60 0.62 0.60 -0.16
N LEU A 61 0.61 1.93 -0.20
CA LEU A 61 -0.63 2.70 -0.25
C LEU A 61 -1.42 2.25 -1.48
N ASN A 62 -2.72 2.03 -1.30
CA ASN A 62 -3.59 1.57 -2.39
C ASN A 62 -4.58 2.65 -2.86
N GLY A 63 -4.47 3.88 -2.37
CA GLY A 63 -5.29 5.00 -2.83
C GLY A 63 -6.73 5.03 -2.33
N ALA A 64 -7.26 3.93 -1.78
CA ALA A 64 -8.71 3.77 -1.59
C ALA A 64 -9.31 4.63 -0.46
N VAL A 65 -8.67 4.69 0.71
CA VAL A 65 -9.21 5.34 1.91
C VAL A 65 -8.13 6.11 2.66
N TYR A 66 -8.41 7.38 2.95
CA TYR A 66 -7.61 8.25 3.80
C TYR A 66 -8.52 8.91 4.83
N VAL A 67 -8.30 8.61 6.11
CA VAL A 67 -9.01 9.19 7.26
C VAL A 67 -8.02 10.05 8.02
N ALA A 68 -8.40 11.29 8.35
CA ALA A 68 -7.57 12.14 9.21
C ALA A 68 -8.42 13.08 10.06
N ARG A 69 -7.90 13.45 11.23
CA ARG A 69 -8.42 14.58 12.01
C ARG A 69 -8.08 15.88 11.28
N VAL A 70 -9.10 16.69 11.00
CA VAL A 70 -8.98 17.93 10.23
C VAL A 70 -7.88 18.84 10.78
N ALA A 71 -7.90 19.16 12.08
CA ALA A 71 -6.91 20.06 12.68
C ALA A 71 -5.47 19.53 12.60
N TRP A 72 -5.29 18.21 12.71
CA TRP A 72 -3.97 17.60 12.54
C TRP A 72 -3.51 17.69 11.08
N PHE A 73 -4.39 17.40 10.12
CA PHE A 73 -4.07 17.47 8.68
C PHE A 73 -3.72 18.89 8.22
N GLU A 74 -4.42 19.91 8.73
CA GLU A 74 -4.10 21.31 8.45
C GLU A 74 -2.70 21.71 8.93
N GLN A 75 -2.24 21.12 10.03
CA GLN A 75 -0.93 21.37 10.61
C GLN A 75 0.17 20.55 9.92
N SER A 76 -0.05 19.24 9.75
CA SER A 76 0.93 18.32 9.17
C SER A 76 1.08 18.49 7.66
N ARG A 77 0.02 18.98 6.97
CA ARG A 77 -0.08 19.08 5.50
C ARG A 77 0.18 17.75 4.79
N SER A 78 -0.01 16.63 5.48
CA SER A 78 0.28 15.29 4.98
C SER A 78 -0.66 14.28 5.63
N PHE A 79 -1.02 13.23 4.90
CA PHE A 79 -1.65 12.04 5.49
C PHE A 79 -0.63 11.01 6.00
N LEU A 80 0.64 11.19 5.65
CA LEU A 80 1.72 10.24 5.89
C LEU A 80 2.75 10.89 6.82
N THR A 81 2.68 10.52 8.09
CA THR A 81 3.71 10.81 9.09
C THR A 81 3.98 9.54 9.90
N GLU A 82 4.90 9.62 10.86
CA GLU A 82 5.15 8.53 11.81
C GLU A 82 3.94 8.21 12.71
N GLU A 83 2.97 9.13 12.81
CA GLU A 83 1.74 8.95 13.60
C GLU A 83 0.61 8.25 12.81
N THR A 84 0.76 8.11 11.50
CA THR A 84 -0.26 7.52 10.62
C THR A 84 -0.30 6.01 10.80
N VAL A 85 -1.50 5.47 11.07
CA VAL A 85 -1.72 4.01 11.14
C VAL A 85 -2.28 3.47 9.83
N ALA A 86 -2.07 2.17 9.57
CA ALA A 86 -2.50 1.54 8.34
C ALA A 86 -3.74 0.65 8.54
N TYR A 87 -4.67 0.69 7.59
CA TYR A 87 -5.71 -0.31 7.40
C TYR A 87 -5.33 -1.23 6.24
N GLN A 88 -5.08 -2.51 6.52
CA GLN A 88 -4.72 -3.48 5.50
C GLN A 88 -5.97 -3.95 4.75
N MET A 89 -6.05 -3.62 3.47
CA MET A 89 -7.04 -4.13 2.54
C MET A 89 -6.48 -5.35 1.78
N PRO A 90 -7.32 -6.36 1.49
CA PRO A 90 -6.95 -7.41 0.56
C PRO A 90 -6.58 -6.85 -0.82
N ALA A 91 -5.54 -7.41 -1.45
CA ALA A 91 -5.10 -6.98 -2.78
C ALA A 91 -6.21 -7.12 -3.84
N ALA A 92 -7.07 -8.14 -3.73
CA ALA A 92 -8.20 -8.34 -4.62
C ALA A 92 -9.25 -7.21 -4.58
N ARG A 93 -9.28 -6.41 -3.50
CA ARG A 93 -10.15 -5.23 -3.35
C ARG A 93 -9.38 -3.91 -3.48
N SER A 94 -8.14 -3.96 -3.98
CA SER A 94 -7.22 -2.82 -4.07
C SER A 94 -6.81 -2.56 -5.52
N VAL A 95 -7.72 -2.75 -6.47
CA VAL A 95 -7.49 -2.45 -7.89
C VAL A 95 -7.55 -0.94 -8.08
N ASP A 96 -6.47 -0.36 -8.61
CA ASP A 96 -6.40 1.04 -9.03
C ASP A 96 -6.60 1.09 -10.55
N ILE A 97 -7.49 1.95 -11.02
CA ILE A 97 -7.92 1.95 -12.43
C ILE A 97 -7.22 3.09 -13.18
N ASP A 98 -6.07 2.77 -13.76
CA ASP A 98 -5.30 3.68 -14.63
C ASP A 98 -5.48 3.36 -16.12
N THR A 99 -5.81 2.11 -16.43
CA THR A 99 -5.91 1.60 -17.80
C THR A 99 -7.23 0.86 -18.04
N GLU A 100 -7.59 0.67 -19.32
CA GLU A 100 -8.74 -0.16 -19.72
C GLU A 100 -8.62 -1.59 -19.18
N LEU A 101 -7.41 -2.14 -19.10
CA LEU A 101 -7.20 -3.48 -18.55
C LEU A 101 -7.57 -3.53 -17.06
N ASP A 102 -7.19 -2.52 -16.28
CA ASP A 102 -7.51 -2.43 -14.86
C ASP A 102 -9.02 -2.37 -14.65
N PHE A 103 -9.73 -1.61 -15.49
CA PHE A 103 -11.19 -1.56 -15.47
C PHE A 103 -11.82 -2.93 -15.70
N ARG A 104 -11.35 -3.69 -16.70
CA ARG A 104 -11.82 -5.06 -16.96
C ARG A 104 -11.54 -6.01 -15.81
N VAL A 105 -10.38 -5.89 -15.17
CA VAL A 105 -10.03 -6.68 -14.00
C VAL A 105 -10.96 -6.35 -12.82
N ALA A 106 -11.28 -5.07 -12.61
CA ALA A 106 -12.24 -4.64 -11.59
C ALA A 106 -13.65 -5.20 -11.86
N GLU A 107 -14.13 -5.17 -13.11
CA GLU A 107 -15.42 -5.78 -13.50
C GLU A 107 -15.44 -7.29 -13.17
N LEU A 108 -14.37 -8.01 -13.48
CA LEU A 108 -14.26 -9.44 -13.16
C LEU A 108 -14.24 -9.67 -11.64
N ALA A 109 -13.50 -8.84 -10.89
CA ALA A 109 -13.40 -8.97 -9.44
C ALA A 109 -14.78 -8.84 -8.75
N LEU A 110 -15.67 -7.99 -9.27
CA LEU A 110 -17.04 -7.83 -8.76
C LEU A 110 -17.95 -9.05 -9.02
N GLN A 111 -17.58 -9.91 -9.96
CA GLN A 111 -18.34 -11.13 -10.29
C GLN A 111 -17.86 -12.36 -9.50
N LEU A 112 -16.68 -12.27 -8.86
CA LEU A 112 -16.17 -13.33 -8.00
C LEU A 112 -16.97 -13.36 -6.68
N PRO A 113 -17.28 -14.54 -6.13
CA PRO A 113 -17.92 -14.66 -4.83
C PRO A 113 -17.02 -14.07 -3.73
N ALA A 114 -17.67 -13.42 -2.76
CA ALA A 114 -17.03 -12.77 -1.60
C ALA A 114 -16.46 -13.77 -0.58
#